data_AF-A0A1F5YIJ1-F1
#
_entry.id   AF-A0A1F5YIJ1-F1
#
_cell.length_a   1.000
_cell.length_b   1.000
_cell.length_c   1.000
_cell.angle_alpha   90.00
_cell.angle_beta   90.00
_cell.angle_gamma   90.00
#
_symmetry.space_group_name_H-M   'P 1'
#
loop_
_entity.id
_entity.type
_entity.pdbx_description
1 polymer ?
#
loop_
_entity_poly.entity_id
_entity_poly.type
_entity_poly.pdbx_seq_one_letter_code
_entity_poly.pdbx_strand_id
1 'polypeptide(L)'
;LFGTLIVGIYLILRSRKVYFPKGQIGQIFFLGLLNTLLALLAFYAFANTSIAISEVLLYVYPIYIVILAPLILKEKTNNTIIINLLAAFLGIILIAFSANYSYKSDTFWGIIASFFAGIIFALYVVYGKLIGKNISAIELSLYQLIVSVILLFPFALYYGAQITVFQMKLLILMGLFHSAIAVSLYFYGLKSIKAQHVGALSYIEPLSAVVYALFIFGEIPNIFTVIGGLLIIIGGYRVTKK
;
A
#
# COMPACT_ATOMS: atom_id res chain seq x y z
N LEU A 1 6.85 -11.13 9.60
CA LEU A 1 6.98 -12.44 10.27
C LEU A 1 5.64 -13.16 10.37
N PHE A 2 4.68 -12.67 11.18
CA PHE A 2 3.40 -13.36 11.37
C PHE A 2 2.64 -13.59 10.06
N GLY A 3 2.53 -12.58 9.19
CA GLY A 3 1.93 -12.77 7.86
C GLY A 3 2.65 -13.83 7.02
N THR A 4 3.99 -13.84 7.03
CA THR A 4 4.80 -14.85 6.37
C THR A 4 4.49 -16.26 6.86
N LEU A 5 4.41 -16.44 8.19
CA LEU A 5 4.09 -17.73 8.81
C LEU A 5 2.68 -18.18 8.45
N ILE A 6 1.69 -17.27 8.51
CA ILE A 6 0.30 -17.57 8.22
C ILE A 6 0.11 -17.99 6.75
N VAL A 7 0.68 -17.23 5.80
CA VAL A 7 0.62 -17.58 4.37
C VAL A 7 1.37 -18.89 4.11
N GLY A 8 2.53 -19.10 4.73
CA GLY A 8 3.30 -20.33 4.63
C GLY A 8 2.53 -21.56 5.12
N ILE A 9 1.94 -21.48 6.32
CA ILE A 9 1.10 -22.54 6.90
C ILE A 9 -0.09 -22.83 5.97
N TYR A 10 -0.77 -21.79 5.48
CA TYR A 10 -1.89 -21.97 4.56
C TYR A 10 -1.50 -22.74 3.29
N LEU A 11 -0.34 -22.44 2.70
CA LEU A 11 0.13 -23.12 1.49
C LEU A 11 0.49 -24.59 1.75
N ILE A 12 1.10 -24.89 2.91
CA ILE A 12 1.39 -26.25 3.35
C ILE A 12 0.08 -27.03 3.55
N LEU A 13 -0.89 -26.47 4.26
CA LEU A 13 -2.19 -27.10 4.52
C LEU A 13 -3.00 -27.36 3.26
N ARG A 14 -2.84 -26.53 2.23
CA ARG A 14 -3.50 -26.70 0.92
C ARG A 14 -2.72 -27.59 -0.04
N SER A 15 -1.61 -28.18 0.41
CA SER A 15 -0.70 -29.01 -0.40
C SER A 15 -0.33 -28.37 -1.74
N ARG A 16 -0.26 -27.02 -1.77
CA ARG A 16 0.15 -26.31 -2.97
C ARG A 16 1.65 -26.45 -3.09
N LYS A 17 2.12 -27.01 -4.21
CA LYS A 17 3.54 -27.00 -4.55
C LYS A 17 3.96 -25.54 -4.72
N VAL A 18 4.76 -25.04 -3.79
CA VAL A 18 5.40 -23.72 -3.88
C VAL A 18 6.53 -23.86 -4.89
N TYR A 19 6.37 -23.25 -6.06
CA TYR A 19 7.38 -23.36 -7.12
C TYR A 19 8.46 -22.33 -6.90
N PHE A 20 9.64 -22.77 -6.46
CA PHE A 20 10.80 -21.89 -6.37
C PHE A 20 11.17 -21.40 -7.77
N PRO A 21 11.03 -20.11 -8.08
CA PRO A 21 11.20 -19.65 -9.45
C PRO A 21 12.68 -19.44 -9.73
N LYS A 22 13.36 -20.54 -10.11
CA LYS A 22 14.75 -20.53 -10.54
C LYS A 22 14.91 -19.50 -11.68
N GLY A 23 15.78 -18.52 -11.48
CA GLY A 23 16.00 -17.39 -12.41
C GLY A 23 15.24 -16.10 -12.09
N GLN A 24 14.27 -16.11 -11.18
CA GLN A 24 13.52 -14.88 -10.76
C GLN A 24 13.87 -14.44 -9.32
N ILE A 25 14.87 -15.07 -8.69
CA ILE A 25 15.28 -14.77 -7.31
C ILE A 25 15.65 -13.29 -7.14
N GLY A 26 16.44 -12.73 -8.06
CA GLY A 26 16.79 -11.30 -8.02
C GLY A 26 15.56 -10.39 -8.14
N GLN A 27 14.56 -10.81 -8.92
CA GLN A 27 13.32 -10.06 -9.07
C GLN A 27 12.47 -10.09 -7.81
N ILE A 28 12.33 -11.28 -7.21
CA ILE A 28 11.65 -11.45 -5.92
C ILE A 28 12.34 -10.64 -4.82
N PHE A 29 13.66 -10.71 -4.75
CA PHE A 29 14.43 -9.96 -3.77
C PHE A 29 14.21 -8.46 -3.95
N PHE A 30 14.22 -7.97 -5.20
CA PHE A 30 13.94 -6.56 -5.48
C PHE A 30 12.52 -6.16 -5.08
N LEU A 31 11.50 -6.98 -5.36
CA LEU A 31 10.13 -6.70 -4.92
C LEU A 31 10.02 -6.62 -3.39
N GLY A 32 10.63 -7.58 -2.68
CA GLY A 32 10.68 -7.59 -1.22
C GLY A 32 11.48 -6.42 -0.64
N LEU A 33 12.54 -5.99 -1.31
CA LEU A 33 13.28 -4.77 -0.97
C LEU A 33 12.38 -3.53 -1.10
N LEU A 34 11.63 -3.39 -2.19
CA LEU A 34 10.69 -2.28 -2.37
C LEU A 34 9.63 -2.26 -1.28
N ASN A 35 9.04 -3.40 -0.93
CA ASN A 35 8.08 -3.50 0.18
C ASN A 35 8.70 -3.11 1.53
N THR A 36 9.95 -3.52 1.76
CA THR A 36 10.68 -3.20 2.99
C THR A 36 10.98 -1.71 3.08
N LEU A 37 11.47 -1.10 1.99
CA LEU A 37 11.73 0.34 1.92
C LEU A 37 10.44 1.14 2.07
N LEU A 38 9.35 0.70 1.43
CA LEU A 38 8.03 1.30 1.58
C LEU A 38 7.62 1.34 3.06
N ALA A 39 7.68 0.19 3.74
CA ALA A 39 7.31 0.10 5.15
C ALA A 39 8.19 1.00 6.04
N LEU A 40 9.52 1.00 5.83
CA LEU A 40 10.45 1.82 6.60
C LEU A 40 10.18 3.32 6.40
N LEU A 41 10.02 3.78 5.16
CA LEU A 41 9.75 5.18 4.86
C LEU A 41 8.38 5.62 5.40
N ALA A 42 7.35 4.78 5.27
CA ALA A 42 6.02 5.07 5.77
C ALA A 42 6.00 5.15 7.31
N PHE A 43 6.59 4.18 8.02
CA PHE A 43 6.65 4.22 9.49
C PHE A 43 7.50 5.38 10.01
N TYR A 44 8.63 5.68 9.35
CA TYR A 44 9.43 6.85 9.68
C TYR A 44 8.62 8.14 9.47
N ALA A 45 7.87 8.24 8.39
CA ALA A 45 7.01 9.38 8.13
C ALA A 45 5.92 9.54 9.20
N PHE A 46 5.16 8.49 9.51
CA PHE A 46 4.11 8.52 10.54
C PHE A 46 4.66 8.89 11.93
N ALA A 47 5.91 8.49 12.23
CA ALA A 47 6.58 8.87 13.46
C ALA A 47 6.92 10.38 13.49
N ASN A 48 7.32 10.97 12.35
CA ASN A 48 7.94 12.30 12.29
C ASN A 48 7.08 13.42 11.70
N THR A 49 5.92 13.13 11.11
CA THR A 49 4.95 14.14 10.64
C THR A 49 3.51 13.74 11.01
N SER A 50 2.53 14.54 10.57
CA SER A 50 1.10 14.22 10.68
C SER A 50 0.73 13.08 9.74
N ILE A 51 -0.06 12.12 10.25
CA ILE A 51 -0.58 10.99 9.48
C ILE A 51 -1.33 11.50 8.24
N ALA A 52 -2.09 12.60 8.36
CA ALA A 52 -2.82 13.19 7.24
C ALA A 52 -1.88 13.66 6.11
N ILE A 53 -0.76 14.32 6.46
CA ILE A 53 0.24 14.76 5.46
C ILE A 53 0.91 13.55 4.81
N SER A 54 1.29 12.56 5.62
CA SER A 54 1.92 11.34 5.11
C SER A 54 1.02 10.58 4.15
N GLU A 55 -0.25 10.39 4.50
CA GLU A 55 -1.21 9.69 3.65
C GLU A 55 -1.43 10.42 2.32
N VAL A 56 -1.59 11.75 2.31
CA VAL A 56 -1.72 12.51 1.04
C VAL A 56 -0.52 12.27 0.13
N LEU A 57 0.69 12.37 0.68
CA LEU A 57 1.93 12.20 -0.08
C LEU A 57 2.13 10.75 -0.54
N LEU A 58 1.73 9.78 0.28
CA LEU A 58 1.72 8.37 -0.08
C LEU A 58 0.74 8.13 -1.24
N TYR A 59 -0.47 8.66 -1.18
CA TYR A 59 -1.51 8.55 -2.22
C TYR A 59 -1.25 9.37 -3.49
N VAL A 60 -0.08 10.01 -3.62
CA VAL A 60 0.41 10.42 -4.93
C VAL A 60 0.77 9.19 -5.78
N TYR A 61 1.01 8.02 -5.18
CA TYR A 61 1.47 6.82 -5.88
C TYR A 61 0.63 6.41 -7.10
N PRO A 62 -0.72 6.52 -7.14
CA PRO A 62 -1.48 6.18 -8.34
C PRO A 62 -1.18 7.12 -9.52
N ILE A 63 -0.81 8.37 -9.24
CA ILE A 63 -0.36 9.33 -10.27
C ILE A 63 0.96 8.85 -10.85
N TYR A 64 1.89 8.40 -10.01
CA TYR A 64 3.14 7.78 -10.47
C TYR A 64 2.88 6.49 -11.26
N ILE A 65 1.88 5.68 -10.89
CA ILE A 65 1.47 4.49 -11.67
C ILE A 65 1.04 4.88 -13.09
N VAL A 66 0.33 5.99 -13.27
CA VAL A 66 -0.09 6.45 -14.60
C VAL A 66 1.10 6.75 -15.52
N ILE A 67 2.24 7.16 -14.93
CA ILE A 67 3.50 7.40 -15.65
C ILE A 67 4.28 6.10 -15.84
N LEU A 68 4.41 5.27 -14.80
CA LEU A 68 5.24 4.07 -14.81
C LEU A 68 4.62 2.88 -15.55
N ALA A 69 3.29 2.71 -15.49
CA ALA A 69 2.61 1.56 -16.09
C ALA A 69 2.74 1.52 -17.63
N PRO A 70 2.63 2.62 -18.39
CA PRO A 70 2.91 2.60 -19.83
C PRO A 70 4.37 2.26 -20.16
N LEU A 71 5.31 2.77 -19.37
CA LEU A 71 6.75 2.59 -19.61
C LEU A 71 7.20 1.14 -19.33
N ILE A 72 6.72 0.55 -18.24
CA ILE A 72 7.19 -0.75 -17.75
C ILE A 72 6.25 -1.89 -18.18
N LEU A 73 4.94 -1.70 -18.04
CA LEU A 73 3.94 -2.74 -18.31
C LEU A 73 3.35 -2.65 -19.72
N LYS A 74 3.62 -1.56 -20.45
CA LYS A 74 3.02 -1.26 -21.76
C LYS A 74 1.49 -1.13 -21.70
N GLU A 75 0.96 -0.75 -20.53
CA GLU A 75 -0.46 -0.44 -20.36
C GLU A 75 -0.78 0.92 -20.99
N LYS A 76 -1.78 0.99 -21.86
CA LYS A 76 -2.17 2.26 -22.50
C LYS A 76 -2.86 3.19 -21.50
N THR A 77 -2.32 4.39 -21.34
CA THR A 77 -3.00 5.51 -20.66
C THR A 77 -3.84 6.30 -21.67
N ASN A 78 -5.03 6.71 -21.28
CA ASN A 78 -5.78 7.75 -22.00
C ASN A 78 -5.99 8.99 -21.11
N ASN A 79 -6.31 10.12 -21.74
CA ASN A 79 -6.55 11.38 -21.02
C ASN A 79 -7.69 11.28 -20.01
N THR A 80 -8.68 10.39 -20.24
CA THR A 80 -9.76 10.17 -19.29
C THR A 80 -9.26 9.57 -17.98
N ILE A 81 -8.32 8.63 -18.02
CA ILE A 81 -7.72 8.05 -16.81
C ILE A 81 -6.98 9.13 -16.04
N ILE A 82 -6.16 9.94 -16.71
CA ILE A 82 -5.41 11.04 -16.09
C ILE A 82 -6.36 12.03 -15.40
N ILE A 83 -7.37 12.54 -16.11
CA ILE A 83 -8.30 13.55 -15.58
C ILE A 83 -9.05 13.02 -14.35
N ASN A 84 -9.60 11.80 -14.43
CA ASN A 84 -10.39 11.24 -13.32
C ASN A 84 -9.51 10.84 -12.13
N LEU A 85 -8.27 10.43 -12.36
CA LEU A 85 -7.33 10.15 -11.29
C LEU A 85 -6.91 11.44 -10.57
N LEU A 86 -6.62 12.51 -11.32
CA LEU A 86 -6.32 13.82 -10.74
C LEU A 86 -7.52 14.38 -9.96
N ALA A 87 -8.74 14.17 -10.45
CA ALA A 87 -9.95 14.54 -9.71
C ALA A 87 -10.07 13.76 -8.39
N ALA A 88 -9.83 12.44 -8.40
CA ALA A 88 -9.85 11.64 -7.17
C ALA A 88 -8.73 12.03 -6.19
N PHE A 89 -7.53 12.34 -6.70
CA PHE A 89 -6.42 12.84 -5.88
C PHE A 89 -6.73 14.21 -5.27
N LEU A 90 -7.38 15.11 -6.00
CA LEU A 90 -7.90 16.35 -5.43
C LEU A 90 -8.87 16.08 -4.28
N GLY A 91 -9.68 15.02 -4.38
CA GLY A 91 -10.55 14.58 -3.29
C GLY A 91 -9.78 14.18 -2.02
N ILE A 92 -8.64 13.50 -2.16
CA ILE A 92 -7.76 13.17 -1.04
C ILE A 92 -7.18 14.43 -0.40
N ILE A 93 -6.74 15.39 -1.22
CA ILE A 93 -6.26 16.68 -0.73
C ILE A 93 -7.35 17.39 0.09
N LEU A 94 -8.59 17.43 -0.41
CA LEU A 94 -9.71 18.05 0.30
C LEU A 94 -10.06 17.36 1.63
N ILE A 95 -10.02 16.02 1.66
CA ILE A 95 -10.18 15.26 2.90
C ILE A 95 -9.06 15.61 3.87
N ALA A 96 -7.82 15.67 3.43
CA ALA A 96 -6.69 16.01 4.31
C ALA A 96 -6.76 17.45 4.83
N PHE A 97 -7.28 18.41 4.05
CA PHE A 97 -7.52 19.79 4.53
C PHE A 97 -8.47 19.83 5.74
N SER A 98 -9.35 18.84 5.92
CA SER A 98 -10.20 18.73 7.10
C SER A 98 -9.51 18.19 8.36
N ALA A 99 -8.29 17.67 8.22
CA ALA A 99 -7.55 17.07 9.32
C ALA A 99 -6.88 18.14 10.20
N ASN A 100 -6.87 17.89 11.51
CA ASN A 100 -6.08 18.68 12.44
C ASN A 100 -4.60 18.31 12.31
N TYR A 101 -3.76 19.27 11.92
CA TYR A 101 -2.33 19.06 11.76
C TYR A 101 -1.60 19.27 13.09
N SER A 102 -0.93 18.23 13.59
CA SER A 102 0.07 18.36 14.64
C SER A 102 1.47 18.37 14.00
N TYR A 103 2.14 19.52 14.01
CA TYR A 103 3.53 19.61 13.56
C TYR A 103 4.46 19.02 14.62
N LYS A 104 5.34 18.10 14.22
CA LYS A 104 6.38 17.50 15.06
C LYS A 104 7.75 18.11 14.73
N SER A 105 8.74 17.92 15.61
CA SER A 105 10.09 18.48 15.46
C SER A 105 10.76 18.15 14.12
N ASP A 106 10.58 16.93 13.60
CA ASP A 106 11.22 16.44 12.37
C ASP A 106 10.26 16.38 11.17
N THR A 107 9.25 17.26 11.15
CA THR A 107 8.20 17.28 10.10
C THR A 107 8.78 17.30 8.69
N PHE A 108 9.87 18.04 8.45
CA PHE A 108 10.51 18.13 7.14
C PHE A 108 10.99 16.76 6.61
N TRP A 109 11.69 15.99 7.46
CA TRP A 109 12.17 14.66 7.07
C TRP A 109 11.02 13.66 6.93
N GLY A 110 9.97 13.79 7.75
CA GLY A 110 8.75 12.99 7.59
C GLY A 110 8.04 13.24 6.25
N ILE A 111 7.99 14.49 5.80
CA ILE A 111 7.44 14.88 4.48
C ILE A 111 8.27 14.25 3.35
N ILE A 112 9.60 14.38 3.40
CA ILE A 112 10.51 13.78 2.42
C ILE A 112 10.30 12.27 2.35
N ALA A 113 10.28 11.60 3.51
CA ALA A 113 10.07 10.16 3.57
C ALA A 113 8.72 9.74 2.97
N SER A 114 7.64 10.50 3.24
CA SER A 114 6.31 10.22 2.67
C SER A 114 6.29 10.35 1.15
N PHE A 115 6.94 11.38 0.61
CA PHE A 115 7.05 11.58 -0.84
C PHE A 115 7.77 10.41 -1.52
N PHE A 116 8.93 10.00 -0.98
CA PHE A 116 9.65 8.85 -1.50
C PHE A 116 8.89 7.53 -1.30
N ALA A 117 8.15 7.37 -0.19
CA ALA A 117 7.29 6.22 0.03
C ALA A 117 6.25 6.09 -1.11
N GLY A 118 5.63 7.18 -1.53
CA GLY A 118 4.71 7.18 -2.68
C GLY A 118 5.37 6.71 -3.98
N ILE A 119 6.59 7.16 -4.29
CA ILE A 119 7.35 6.70 -5.47
C ILE A 119 7.67 5.21 -5.38
N ILE A 120 8.19 4.76 -4.23
CA ILE A 120 8.53 3.35 -3.99
C ILE A 120 7.27 2.49 -4.06
N PHE A 121 6.13 2.97 -3.58
CA PHE A 121 4.87 2.23 -3.65
C PHE A 121 4.43 2.06 -5.11
N ALA A 122 4.47 3.12 -5.92
CA ALA A 122 4.14 3.01 -7.34
C ALA A 122 5.05 2.02 -8.07
N LEU A 123 6.36 2.06 -7.79
CA LEU A 123 7.32 1.11 -8.33
C LEU A 123 7.01 -0.32 -7.86
N TYR A 124 6.72 -0.52 -6.57
CA TYR A 124 6.31 -1.81 -6.00
C TYR A 124 5.08 -2.38 -6.71
N VAL A 125 4.05 -1.57 -6.96
CA VAL A 125 2.83 -2.01 -7.64
C VAL A 125 3.11 -2.39 -9.09
N VAL A 126 3.78 -1.51 -9.84
CA VAL A 126 4.06 -1.73 -11.27
C VAL A 126 5.01 -2.92 -11.45
N TYR A 127 6.04 -3.02 -10.63
CA TYR A 127 7.00 -4.12 -10.67
C TYR A 127 6.41 -5.44 -10.19
N GLY A 128 5.62 -5.42 -9.10
CA GLY A 128 4.90 -6.59 -8.61
C GLY A 128 3.96 -7.16 -9.65
N LYS A 129 3.27 -6.29 -10.42
CA LYS A 129 2.47 -6.73 -11.56
C LYS A 129 3.30 -7.33 -12.68
N LEU A 130 4.44 -6.73 -13.02
CA LEU A 130 5.33 -7.18 -14.09
C LEU A 130 5.78 -8.63 -13.85
N ILE A 131 6.31 -8.91 -12.65
CA ILE A 131 6.87 -10.22 -12.31
C ILE A 131 5.78 -11.22 -11.92
N GLY A 132 4.63 -10.71 -11.45
CA GLY A 132 3.46 -11.51 -11.11
C GLY A 132 2.85 -12.27 -12.29
N LYS A 133 3.23 -12.00 -13.55
CA LYS A 133 2.76 -12.78 -14.71
C LYS A 133 3.04 -14.29 -14.58
N ASN A 134 4.17 -14.65 -13.99
CA ASN A 134 4.65 -16.04 -13.93
C ASN A 134 4.62 -16.66 -12.53
N ILE A 135 4.21 -15.90 -11.50
CA ILE A 135 4.18 -16.33 -10.09
C ILE A 135 2.76 -16.15 -9.58
N SER A 136 2.20 -17.12 -8.83
CA SER A 136 0.84 -16.95 -8.28
C SER A 136 0.78 -15.78 -7.28
N ALA A 137 -0.38 -15.14 -7.13
CA ALA A 137 -0.53 -13.98 -6.23
C ALA A 137 -0.11 -14.30 -4.78
N ILE A 138 -0.47 -15.50 -4.31
CA ILE A 138 -0.15 -15.93 -2.95
C ILE A 138 1.33 -16.26 -2.78
N GLU A 139 1.99 -16.85 -3.77
CA GLU A 139 3.44 -17.05 -3.76
C GLU A 139 4.18 -15.72 -3.77
N LEU A 140 3.74 -14.77 -4.60
CA LEU A 140 4.34 -13.44 -4.68
C LEU A 140 4.23 -12.72 -3.32
N SER A 141 3.07 -12.80 -2.68
CA SER A 141 2.85 -12.29 -1.33
C SER A 141 3.77 -12.95 -0.29
N LEU A 142 3.93 -14.28 -0.36
CA LEU A 142 4.82 -15.01 0.55
C LEU A 142 6.27 -14.57 0.36
N TYR A 143 6.75 -14.57 -0.88
CA TYR A 143 8.16 -14.33 -1.17
C TYR A 143 8.62 -12.94 -0.77
N GLN A 144 7.83 -11.91 -1.08
CA GLN A 144 8.17 -10.54 -0.69
C GLN A 144 8.14 -10.36 0.84
N LEU A 145 7.22 -11.04 1.55
CA LEU A 145 7.19 -11.07 3.02
C LEU A 145 8.39 -11.81 3.62
N ILE A 146 8.87 -12.90 3.00
CA ILE A 146 10.08 -13.60 3.43
C ILE A 146 11.28 -12.66 3.32
N VAL A 147 11.44 -11.98 2.18
CA VAL A 147 12.53 -11.02 1.97
C VAL A 147 12.46 -9.89 2.99
N SER A 148 11.29 -9.31 3.24
CA SER A 148 11.14 -8.29 4.29
C SER A 148 11.48 -8.79 5.68
N VAL A 149 11.15 -10.04 6.02
CA VAL A 149 11.60 -10.64 7.29
C VAL A 149 13.12 -10.71 7.32
N ILE A 150 13.76 -11.24 6.28
CA ILE A 150 15.23 -11.37 6.24
C ILE A 150 15.92 -10.01 6.38
N LEU A 151 15.42 -8.98 5.69
CA LEU A 151 16.01 -7.64 5.72
C LEU A 151 15.81 -6.93 7.06
N LEU A 152 14.65 -7.10 7.71
CA LEU A 152 14.34 -6.43 8.98
C LEU A 152 14.78 -7.20 10.22
N PHE A 153 15.03 -8.50 10.11
CA PHE A 153 15.37 -9.35 11.25
C PHE A 153 16.64 -8.91 12.00
N PRO A 154 17.76 -8.55 11.34
CA PRO A 154 18.95 -8.05 12.05
C PRO A 154 18.68 -6.80 12.87
N PHE A 155 17.85 -5.88 12.36
CA PHE A 155 17.46 -4.67 13.08
C PHE A 155 16.58 -4.98 14.28
N ALA A 156 15.64 -5.94 14.15
CA ALA A 156 14.82 -6.40 15.26
C ALA A 156 15.65 -7.00 16.40
N LEU A 157 16.71 -7.74 16.07
CA LEU A 157 17.66 -8.27 17.06
C LEU A 157 18.52 -7.17 17.68
N TYR A 158 18.99 -6.22 16.87
CA TYR A 158 19.89 -5.15 17.32
C TYR A 158 19.20 -4.16 18.27
N TYR A 159 18.04 -3.63 17.88
CA TYR A 159 17.33 -2.66 18.72
C TYR A 159 16.64 -3.34 19.91
N GLY A 160 16.25 -4.60 19.76
CA GLY A 160 15.43 -5.30 20.74
C GLY A 160 14.05 -4.64 20.90
N ALA A 161 13.07 -5.43 21.33
CA ALA A 161 11.78 -4.87 21.73
C ALA A 161 11.24 -5.68 22.91
N GLN A 162 10.93 -5.00 24.02
CA GLN A 162 10.09 -5.61 25.04
C GLN A 162 8.64 -5.54 24.57
N ILE A 163 8.14 -6.68 24.07
CA ILE A 163 6.79 -6.79 23.52
C ILE A 163 5.88 -7.33 24.63
N THR A 164 4.91 -6.53 25.04
CA THR A 164 3.86 -6.97 25.96
C THR A 164 2.94 -8.00 25.30
N VAL A 165 2.22 -8.78 26.11
CA VAL A 165 1.22 -9.75 25.60
C VAL A 165 0.16 -9.06 24.73
N PHE A 166 -0.24 -7.84 25.08
CA PHE A 166 -1.20 -7.07 24.31
C PHE A 166 -0.66 -6.67 22.94
N GLN A 167 0.56 -6.13 22.87
CA GLN A 167 1.22 -5.80 21.61
C GLN A 167 1.44 -7.05 20.74
N MET A 168 1.76 -8.19 21.34
CA MET A 168 1.88 -9.46 20.62
C MET A 168 0.57 -9.84 19.92
N LYS A 169 -0.58 -9.69 20.60
CA LYS A 169 -1.91 -9.95 20.01
C LYS A 169 -2.17 -9.02 18.81
N LEU A 170 -1.86 -7.72 18.95
CA LEU A 170 -2.02 -6.76 17.85
C LEU A 170 -1.13 -7.11 16.65
N LEU A 171 0.12 -7.52 16.88
CA LEU A 171 1.04 -7.94 15.82
C LEU A 171 0.57 -9.20 15.09
N ILE A 172 -0.03 -10.16 15.81
CA ILE A 172 -0.64 -11.35 15.20
C ILE A 172 -1.85 -10.96 14.34
N LEU A 173 -2.74 -10.11 14.86
CA LEU A 173 -3.92 -9.64 14.12
C LEU A 173 -3.51 -8.86 12.86
N MET A 174 -2.53 -7.97 12.96
CA MET A 174 -1.95 -7.27 11.82
C MET A 174 -1.31 -8.26 10.84
N GLY A 175 -0.59 -9.27 11.34
CA GLY A 175 -0.02 -10.33 10.51
C GLY A 175 -1.08 -11.10 9.72
N LEU A 176 -2.21 -11.42 10.34
CA LEU A 176 -3.31 -12.16 9.73
C LEU A 176 -4.09 -11.31 8.73
N PHE A 177 -4.67 -10.21 9.17
CA PHE A 177 -5.60 -9.43 8.35
C PHE A 177 -4.87 -8.56 7.32
N HIS A 178 -3.84 -7.85 7.74
CA HIS A 178 -3.12 -6.93 6.86
C HIS A 178 -2.08 -7.68 6.03
N SER A 179 -1.11 -8.34 6.67
CA SER A 179 0.02 -8.93 5.94
C SER A 179 -0.31 -10.21 5.17
N ALA A 180 -1.18 -11.09 5.67
CA ALA A 180 -1.52 -12.33 4.98
C ALA A 180 -2.72 -12.14 4.03
N ILE A 181 -3.87 -11.77 4.56
CA ILE A 181 -5.13 -11.71 3.80
C ILE A 181 -5.10 -10.53 2.82
N ALA A 182 -4.93 -9.29 3.30
CA ALA A 182 -5.05 -8.11 2.45
C ALA A 182 -3.98 -8.08 1.35
N VAL A 183 -2.71 -8.38 1.67
CA VAL A 183 -1.64 -8.43 0.65
C VAL A 183 -1.88 -9.53 -0.39
N SER A 184 -2.36 -10.71 0.01
CA SER A 184 -2.68 -11.78 -0.95
C SER A 184 -3.82 -11.38 -1.90
N LEU A 185 -4.88 -10.77 -1.36
CA LEU A 185 -6.00 -10.25 -2.15
C LEU A 185 -5.56 -9.08 -3.03
N TYR A 186 -4.68 -8.22 -2.54
CA TYR A 186 -4.11 -7.11 -3.29
C TYR A 186 -3.37 -7.61 -4.53
N PHE A 187 -2.46 -8.57 -4.37
CA PHE A 187 -1.77 -9.17 -5.53
C PHE A 187 -2.70 -9.93 -6.46
N TYR A 188 -3.75 -10.56 -5.93
CA TYR A 188 -4.77 -11.19 -6.76
C TYR A 188 -5.49 -10.15 -7.63
N GLY A 189 -5.96 -9.04 -7.04
CA GLY A 189 -6.57 -7.93 -7.77
C GLY A 189 -5.61 -7.28 -8.76
N LEU A 190 -4.37 -7.03 -8.35
CA LEU A 190 -3.33 -6.43 -9.18
C LEU A 190 -3.03 -7.22 -10.46
N LYS A 191 -3.15 -8.54 -10.40
CA LYS A 191 -2.99 -9.40 -11.58
C LYS A 191 -4.22 -9.38 -12.50
N SER A 192 -5.40 -9.15 -11.95
CA SER A 192 -6.67 -9.23 -12.67
C SER A 192 -7.06 -7.96 -13.44
N ILE A 193 -6.58 -6.79 -13.00
CA ILE A 193 -6.93 -5.49 -13.61
C ILE A 193 -5.69 -4.66 -13.89
N LYS A 194 -5.76 -3.66 -14.78
CA LYS A 194 -4.65 -2.74 -15.09
C LYS A 194 -4.10 -2.09 -13.81
N ALA A 195 -2.80 -1.81 -13.75
CA ALA A 195 -2.17 -1.21 -12.56
C ALA A 195 -2.81 0.15 -12.23
N GLN A 196 -3.18 0.91 -13.27
CA GLN A 196 -3.85 2.20 -13.15
C GLN A 196 -5.22 2.10 -12.45
N HIS A 197 -5.96 1.01 -12.70
CA HIS A 197 -7.25 0.74 -12.06
C HIS A 197 -7.07 0.40 -10.59
N VAL A 198 -6.03 -0.36 -10.24
CA VAL A 198 -5.69 -0.64 -8.83
C VAL A 198 -5.38 0.65 -8.08
N GLY A 199 -4.55 1.52 -8.67
CA GLY A 199 -4.23 2.81 -8.09
C GLY A 199 -5.48 3.66 -7.82
N ALA A 200 -6.40 3.75 -8.80
CA ALA A 200 -7.65 4.49 -8.63
C ALA A 200 -8.59 3.88 -7.58
N LEU A 201 -8.68 2.54 -7.52
CA LEU A 201 -9.47 1.84 -6.51
C LEU A 201 -8.89 2.00 -5.10
N SER A 202 -7.58 2.18 -4.97
CA SER A 202 -6.94 2.34 -3.67
C SER A 202 -7.27 3.68 -3.00
N TYR A 203 -7.78 4.66 -3.75
CA TYR A 203 -8.37 5.87 -3.17
C TYR A 203 -9.65 5.60 -2.37
N ILE A 204 -10.23 4.39 -2.46
CA ILE A 204 -11.30 3.97 -1.55
C ILE A 204 -10.79 3.85 -0.10
N GLU A 205 -9.50 3.60 0.12
CA GLU A 205 -8.92 3.48 1.46
C GLU A 205 -9.09 4.75 2.32
N PRO A 206 -8.66 5.96 1.88
CA PRO A 206 -8.89 7.20 2.65
C PRO A 206 -10.38 7.53 2.80
N LEU A 207 -11.22 7.17 1.82
CA LEU A 207 -12.67 7.29 1.95
C LEU A 207 -13.22 6.35 3.04
N SER A 208 -12.71 5.13 3.12
CA SER A 208 -13.11 4.15 4.15
C SER A 208 -12.71 4.65 5.54
N ALA A 209 -11.55 5.30 5.67
CA ALA A 209 -11.13 5.92 6.93
C ALA A 209 -12.12 6.98 7.41
N VAL A 210 -12.64 7.83 6.53
CA VAL A 210 -13.69 8.80 6.86
C VAL A 210 -14.97 8.11 7.34
N VAL A 211 -15.38 7.02 6.67
CA VAL A 211 -16.56 6.25 7.05
C VAL A 211 -16.37 5.63 8.45
N TYR A 212 -15.20 5.05 8.71
CA TYR A 212 -14.89 4.49 10.03
C TYR A 212 -14.84 5.58 11.11
N ALA A 213 -14.28 6.76 10.81
CA ALA A 213 -14.25 7.86 11.76
C ALA A 213 -15.66 8.31 12.19
N LEU A 214 -16.59 8.39 11.23
CA LEU A 214 -17.99 8.70 11.51
C LEU A 214 -18.67 7.63 12.38
N PHE A 215 -18.56 6.36 12.03
CA PHE A 215 -19.31 5.30 12.72
C PHE A 215 -18.68 4.83 14.04
N ILE A 216 -17.36 4.85 14.15
CA ILE A 216 -16.64 4.35 15.33
C ILE A 216 -16.39 5.47 16.34
N PHE A 217 -16.03 6.67 15.86
CA PHE A 217 -15.64 7.80 16.72
C PHE A 217 -16.70 8.91 16.77
N GLY A 218 -17.75 8.84 15.93
CA GLY A 218 -18.79 9.88 15.89
C GLY A 218 -18.32 11.18 15.22
N GLU A 219 -17.23 11.14 14.46
CA GLU A 219 -16.67 12.34 13.80
C GLU A 219 -17.50 12.70 12.57
N ILE A 220 -18.24 13.81 12.65
CA ILE A 220 -19.10 14.27 11.54
C ILE A 220 -18.21 14.86 10.43
N PRO A 221 -18.26 14.29 9.19
CA PRO A 221 -17.46 14.80 8.08
C PRO A 221 -17.92 16.21 7.69
N ASN A 222 -16.97 17.11 7.48
CA ASN A 222 -17.28 18.46 7.02
C ASN A 222 -17.53 18.49 5.50
N ILE A 223 -17.90 19.67 4.98
CA ILE A 223 -18.22 19.83 3.56
C ILE A 223 -17.06 19.47 2.62
N PHE A 224 -15.81 19.75 3.01
CA PHE A 224 -14.62 19.40 2.23
C PHE A 224 -14.41 17.89 2.19
N THR A 225 -14.62 17.20 3.32
CA THR A 225 -14.56 15.74 3.39
C THR A 225 -15.62 15.08 2.49
N VAL A 226 -16.85 15.62 2.48
CA VAL A 226 -17.94 15.11 1.62
C VAL A 226 -17.64 15.34 0.15
N ILE A 227 -17.24 16.55 -0.25
CA ILE A 227 -16.86 16.85 -1.65
C ILE A 227 -15.68 15.97 -2.07
N GLY A 228 -14.68 15.83 -1.21
CA GLY A 228 -13.52 14.99 -1.48
C GLY A 228 -13.88 13.52 -1.67
N GLY A 229 -14.77 12.98 -0.83
CA GLY A 229 -15.29 11.63 -0.98
C GLY A 229 -16.05 11.40 -2.30
N LEU A 230 -16.87 12.36 -2.71
CA LEU A 230 -17.57 12.30 -4.01
C LEU A 230 -16.60 12.30 -5.19
N LEU A 231 -15.56 13.13 -5.15
CA LEU A 231 -14.53 13.15 -6.19
C LEU A 231 -13.79 11.81 -6.31
N ILE A 232 -13.46 11.19 -5.17
CA ILE A 232 -12.85 9.85 -5.13
C ILE A 232 -13.77 8.81 -5.78
N ILE A 233 -15.05 8.77 -5.40
CA ILE A 233 -16.02 7.80 -5.93
C ILE A 233 -16.19 7.97 -7.43
N ILE A 234 -16.45 9.20 -7.89
CA ILE A 234 -16.72 9.49 -9.31
C ILE A 234 -15.46 9.22 -10.14
N GLY A 235 -14.30 9.69 -9.67
CA GLY A 235 -13.02 9.48 -10.34
C GLY A 235 -12.69 7.99 -10.46
N GLY A 236 -12.75 7.25 -9.35
CA GLY A 236 -12.50 5.81 -9.31
C GLY A 236 -13.44 5.00 -10.20
N TYR A 237 -14.75 5.30 -10.17
CA TYR A 237 -15.74 4.65 -11.05
C TYR A 237 -15.45 4.89 -12.54
N ARG A 238 -15.10 6.13 -12.91
CA ARG A 238 -14.81 6.48 -14.31
C ARG A 238 -13.51 5.89 -14.83
N VAL A 239 -12.49 5.74 -13.97
CA VAL A 239 -11.26 5.03 -14.33
C VAL A 239 -11.55 3.55 -14.56
N THR A 240 -12.36 2.91 -13.71
CA THR A 240 -12.59 1.46 -13.78
C THR A 240 -13.51 1.01 -14.91
N LYS A 241 -14.38 1.89 -15.41
CA LYS A 241 -15.29 1.61 -16.54
C LYS A 241 -14.61 1.54 -17.92
N LYS A 242 -13.34 1.97 -18.05
CA LYS A 242 -12.58 2.02 -19.33
C LYS A 242 -11.45 1.00 -19.39
#